data_AF-A0A9D8SCH7-F1
#
_entry.id   AF-A0A9D8SCH7-F1
#
_cell.length_a   1.000
_cell.length_b   1.000
_cell.length_c   1.000
_cell.angle_alpha   90.00
_cell.angle_beta   90.00
_cell.angle_gamma   90.00
#
_symmetry.space_group_name_H-M   'P 1'
#
loop_
_entity.id
_entity.type
_entity.pdbx_description
1 polymer ?
#
loop_
_entity_poly.entity_id
_entity_poly.type
_entity_poly.pdbx_seq_one_letter_code
_entity_poly.pdbx_strand_id
1 'polypeptide(L)'
;MSIPFLAFGLYFVGWEIYYKEFGSFFVVGILLTLVGGILLAGGIQKRNEDIPQAKCYFHADRDPVEVCYHCGKPLCEECLNKLEDHTYCAECNKEILEERTFVSQIPYKSKTIAILLCFFLWPLGLHRFYLGYSASGILYLITTFFAVILFISTLFYFLTPVIFFFEAVAAIIDLFKIACGKRKDIYGRKLI
;
A
#
# COMPACT_ATOMS: atom_id res chain seq x y z
N MET A 1 -39.60 -30.43 30.81
CA MET A 1 -38.93 -30.91 29.58
C MET A 1 -39.57 -30.17 28.40
N SER A 2 -39.04 -28.99 28.00
CA SER A 2 -39.56 -28.25 26.83
C SER A 2 -38.79 -26.98 26.39
N ILE A 3 -37.78 -26.51 27.12
CA ILE A 3 -37.10 -25.23 26.78
C ILE A 3 -35.94 -25.36 25.74
N PRO A 4 -35.20 -26.49 25.58
CA PRO A 4 -34.06 -26.51 24.66
C PRO A 4 -34.42 -26.67 23.17
N PHE A 5 -35.64 -27.09 22.83
CA PHE A 5 -36.04 -27.31 21.43
C PHE A 5 -36.45 -26.03 20.68
N LEU A 6 -36.97 -25.01 21.37
CA LEU A 6 -37.32 -23.73 20.75
C LEU A 6 -36.07 -22.88 20.43
N ALA A 7 -35.01 -22.99 21.23
CA ALA A 7 -33.74 -22.30 20.98
C ALA A 7 -33.03 -22.83 19.73
N PHE A 8 -33.12 -24.13 19.45
CA PHE A 8 -32.53 -24.74 18.26
C PHE A 8 -33.27 -24.34 16.98
N GLY A 9 -34.61 -24.20 17.04
CA GLY A 9 -35.43 -23.76 15.91
C GLY A 9 -35.16 -22.30 15.51
N LEU A 10 -34.99 -21.39 16.48
CA LEU A 10 -34.66 -19.99 16.19
C LEU A 10 -33.22 -19.82 15.68
N TYR A 11 -32.29 -20.67 16.12
CA TYR A 11 -30.93 -20.71 15.60
C TYR A 11 -30.91 -21.16 14.13
N PHE A 12 -31.73 -22.15 13.76
CA PHE A 12 -31.82 -22.64 12.37
C PHE A 12 -32.49 -21.64 11.42
N VAL A 13 -33.54 -20.94 11.88
CA VAL A 13 -34.20 -19.90 11.08
C VAL A 13 -33.31 -18.66 10.91
N GLY A 14 -32.55 -18.28 11.94
CA GLY A 14 -31.55 -17.21 11.82
C GLY A 14 -30.38 -17.57 10.89
N TRP A 15 -29.94 -18.84 10.91
CA TRP A 15 -28.86 -19.36 10.05
C TRP A 15 -29.24 -19.39 8.57
N GLU A 16 -30.50 -19.72 8.24
CA GLU A 16 -31.00 -19.70 6.86
C GLU A 16 -31.17 -18.27 6.31
N ILE A 17 -31.60 -17.31 7.13
CA ILE A 17 -31.75 -15.90 6.73
C ILE A 17 -30.38 -15.23 6.52
N TYR A 18 -29.39 -15.55 7.37
CA TYR A 18 -28.02 -15.03 7.25
C TYR A 18 -27.34 -15.48 5.94
N TYR A 19 -27.52 -16.74 5.54
CA TYR A 19 -26.92 -17.27 4.31
C TYR A 19 -27.51 -16.66 3.04
N LYS A 20 -28.80 -16.29 3.09
CA LYS A 20 -29.53 -15.74 1.94
C LYS A 20 -29.18 -14.29 1.62
N GLU A 21 -28.79 -13.48 2.61
CA GLU A 21 -28.39 -12.07 2.39
C GLU A 21 -26.88 -11.82 2.42
N PHE A 22 -26.10 -12.57 3.22
CA PHE A 22 -24.66 -12.29 3.42
C PHE A 22 -23.69 -13.33 2.85
N GLY A 23 -24.15 -14.54 2.48
CA GLY A 23 -23.30 -15.59 1.89
C GLY A 23 -22.68 -15.19 0.53
N SER A 24 -23.33 -14.26 -0.18
CA SER A 24 -22.87 -13.78 -1.48
C SER A 24 -21.55 -12.99 -1.38
N PHE A 25 -21.33 -12.24 -0.29
CA PHE A 25 -20.13 -11.41 -0.16
C PHE A 25 -18.84 -12.20 0.04
N PHE A 26 -18.89 -13.36 0.70
CA PHE A 26 -17.72 -14.21 0.92
C PHE A 26 -17.28 -14.90 -0.38
N VAL A 27 -18.25 -15.41 -1.16
CA VAL A 27 -17.98 -16.01 -2.47
C VAL A 27 -17.53 -14.96 -3.49
N VAL A 28 -18.14 -13.77 -3.47
CA VAL A 28 -17.71 -12.63 -4.32
C VAL A 28 -16.31 -12.17 -3.93
N GLY A 29 -15.95 -12.13 -2.64
CA GLY A 29 -14.59 -11.79 -2.19
C GLY A 29 -13.53 -12.80 -2.65
N ILE A 30 -13.82 -14.10 -2.60
CA ILE A 30 -12.93 -15.14 -3.11
C ILE A 30 -12.82 -15.07 -4.64
N LEU A 31 -13.93 -14.86 -5.36
CA LEU A 31 -13.91 -14.69 -6.81
C LEU A 31 -13.14 -13.44 -7.24
N LEU A 32 -13.31 -12.31 -6.55
CA LEU A 32 -12.58 -11.07 -6.85
C LEU A 32 -11.08 -11.20 -6.59
N THR A 33 -10.68 -11.94 -5.54
CA THR A 33 -9.25 -12.18 -5.26
C THR A 33 -8.62 -13.16 -6.24
N LEU A 34 -9.36 -14.17 -6.70
CA LEU A 34 -8.89 -15.08 -7.75
C LEU A 34 -8.81 -14.39 -9.11
N VAL A 35 -9.82 -13.60 -9.50
CA VAL A 35 -9.80 -12.81 -10.75
C VAL A 35 -8.70 -11.76 -10.69
N GLY A 36 -8.53 -11.07 -9.56
CA GLY A 36 -7.42 -10.14 -9.34
C GLY A 36 -6.05 -10.82 -9.41
N GLY A 37 -5.91 -12.01 -8.85
CA GLY A 37 -4.69 -12.83 -8.94
C GLY A 37 -4.36 -13.26 -10.36
N ILE A 38 -5.37 -13.66 -11.16
CA ILE A 38 -5.20 -14.05 -12.56
C ILE A 38 -4.85 -12.83 -13.43
N LEU A 39 -5.49 -11.68 -13.21
CA LEU A 39 -5.17 -10.44 -13.93
C LEU A 39 -3.75 -9.94 -13.63
N LEU A 40 -3.27 -10.07 -12.39
CA LEU A 40 -1.90 -9.73 -12.04
C LEU A 40 -0.88 -10.72 -12.60
N ALA A 41 -1.19 -12.01 -12.63
CA ALA A 41 -0.33 -13.04 -13.22
C ALA A 41 -0.21 -12.90 -14.75
N GLY A 42 -1.28 -12.44 -15.43
CA GLY A 42 -1.27 -12.15 -16.87
C GLY A 42 -0.69 -10.79 -17.26
N GLY A 43 -0.44 -9.91 -16.29
CA GLY A 43 -0.26 -8.47 -16.51
C GLY A 43 1.17 -7.93 -16.54
N ILE A 44 2.19 -8.74 -16.81
CA ILE A 44 3.55 -8.20 -17.08
C ILE A 44 4.13 -8.86 -18.32
N GLN A 45 3.57 -8.51 -19.47
CA GLN A 45 4.24 -8.73 -20.74
C GLN A 45 5.37 -7.69 -20.83
N LYS A 46 6.58 -8.12 -20.48
CA LYS A 46 7.80 -7.33 -20.63
C LYS A 46 7.93 -7.00 -22.12
N ARG A 47 7.71 -5.74 -22.49
CA ARG A 47 7.91 -5.27 -23.85
C ARG A 47 9.41 -5.31 -24.13
N ASN A 48 9.88 -6.39 -24.76
CA ASN A 48 11.19 -6.43 -25.37
C ASN A 48 11.04 -5.67 -26.69
N GLU A 49 11.16 -4.35 -26.61
CA GLU A 49 11.21 -3.49 -27.79
C GLU A 49 12.59 -3.68 -28.39
N ASP A 50 12.67 -4.52 -29.43
CA ASP A 50 13.83 -4.60 -30.30
C ASP A 50 14.15 -3.16 -30.75
N ILE A 51 15.33 -2.66 -30.36
CA ILE A 51 15.79 -1.31 -30.68
C ILE A 51 15.71 -1.19 -32.22
N PRO A 52 14.78 -0.38 -32.77
CA PRO A 52 14.82 -0.08 -34.19
C PRO A 52 16.18 0.55 -34.48
N GLN A 53 16.66 0.54 -35.71
CA GLN A 53 17.84 1.31 -36.13
C GLN A 53 17.56 2.83 -36.03
N ALA A 54 17.29 3.29 -34.82
CA ALA A 54 16.88 4.61 -34.45
C ALA A 54 18.13 5.37 -34.12
N LYS A 55 18.25 6.58 -34.65
CA LYS A 55 19.29 7.53 -34.28
C LYS A 55 18.93 8.16 -32.94
N CYS A 56 19.89 8.80 -32.29
CA CYS A 56 19.62 9.60 -31.11
C CYS A 56 18.49 10.61 -31.39
N TYR A 57 17.54 10.72 -30.46
CA TYR A 57 16.39 11.62 -30.63
C TYR A 57 16.79 13.09 -30.85
N PHE A 58 17.90 13.52 -30.26
CA PHE A 58 18.41 14.89 -30.38
C PHE A 58 19.38 15.09 -31.54
N HIS A 59 20.03 14.02 -32.01
CA HIS A 59 21.13 14.08 -32.97
C HIS A 59 20.93 13.05 -34.08
N ALA A 60 20.74 13.53 -35.32
CA ALA A 60 20.49 12.68 -36.48
C ALA A 60 21.74 11.94 -36.99
N ASP A 61 22.93 12.26 -36.49
CA ASP A 61 24.22 11.72 -36.89
C ASP A 61 24.81 10.71 -35.88
N ARG A 62 24.17 10.54 -34.72
CA ARG A 62 24.70 9.75 -33.61
C ARG A 62 23.84 8.53 -33.32
N ASP A 63 24.51 7.42 -33.09
CA ASP A 63 23.87 6.18 -32.67
C ASP A 63 23.53 6.21 -31.18
N PRO A 64 22.37 5.67 -30.78
CA PRO A 64 21.97 5.63 -29.39
C PRO A 64 22.67 4.49 -28.64
N VAL A 65 23.05 4.77 -27.39
CA VAL A 65 23.66 3.80 -26.47
C VAL A 65 22.59 3.20 -25.56
N GLU A 66 21.69 4.04 -25.06
CA GLU A 66 20.69 3.64 -24.08
C GLU A 66 19.39 4.43 -24.29
N VAL A 67 18.30 3.94 -23.72
CA VAL A 67 16.97 4.55 -23.83
C VAL A 67 16.64 5.26 -22.52
N CYS A 68 16.01 6.44 -22.59
CA CYS A 68 15.51 7.13 -21.40
C CYS A 68 14.46 6.28 -20.67
N TYR A 69 14.66 6.00 -19.37
CA TYR A 69 13.75 5.19 -18.55
C TYR A 69 12.34 5.80 -18.42
N HIS A 70 12.23 7.13 -18.46
CA HIS A 70 10.95 7.82 -18.27
C HIS A 70 10.14 7.97 -19.56
N CYS A 71 10.78 8.36 -20.67
CA CYS A 71 10.06 8.71 -21.91
C CYS A 71 10.29 7.73 -23.07
N GLY A 72 11.22 6.78 -22.95
CA GLY A 72 11.45 5.76 -23.99
C GLY A 72 12.24 6.25 -25.22
N LYS A 73 12.81 7.46 -25.19
CA LYS A 73 13.59 8.00 -26.32
C LYS A 73 15.01 7.40 -26.36
N PRO A 74 15.52 7.00 -27.53
CA PRO A 74 16.91 6.54 -27.68
C PRO A 74 17.89 7.73 -27.60
N LEU A 75 18.95 7.59 -26.80
CA LEU A 75 19.91 8.66 -26.49
C LEU A 75 21.35 8.23 -26.78
N CYS A 76 22.16 9.14 -27.32
CA CYS A 76 23.60 8.97 -27.42
C CYS A 76 24.30 9.30 -26.08
N GLU A 77 25.59 8.97 -25.99
CA GLU A 77 26.40 9.12 -24.77
C GLU A 77 26.40 10.56 -24.19
N GLU A 78 26.30 11.59 -25.03
CA GLU A 78 26.26 12.99 -24.58
C GLU A 78 24.88 13.47 -24.12
N CYS A 79 23.80 12.89 -24.65
CA CYS A 79 22.43 13.25 -24.24
C CYS A 79 21.96 12.49 -22.99
N LEU A 80 22.78 11.56 -22.55
CA LEU A 80 22.55 10.62 -21.47
C LEU A 80 22.83 11.27 -20.12
N ASN A 81 21.82 11.39 -19.26
CA ASN A 81 22.01 11.81 -17.87
C ASN A 81 21.75 10.63 -16.93
N LYS A 82 22.77 10.20 -16.18
CA LYS A 82 22.63 9.12 -15.19
C LYS A 82 22.25 9.69 -13.83
N LEU A 83 21.14 9.20 -13.28
CA LEU A 83 20.70 9.46 -11.91
C LEU A 83 20.50 8.13 -11.20
N GLU A 84 21.28 7.89 -10.14
CA GLU A 84 21.28 6.60 -9.43
C GLU A 84 21.57 5.44 -10.39
N ASP A 85 20.60 4.54 -10.58
CA ASP A 85 20.70 3.34 -11.42
C ASP A 85 19.92 3.45 -12.74
N HIS A 86 19.41 4.65 -13.06
CA HIS A 86 18.57 4.89 -14.22
C HIS A 86 19.07 6.05 -15.06
N THR A 87 18.67 6.02 -16.34
CA THR A 87 19.16 6.95 -17.33
C THR A 87 18.04 7.78 -17.94
N TYR A 88 18.27 9.08 -18.04
CA TYR A 88 17.27 10.08 -18.36
C TYR A 88 17.75 11.04 -19.46
N CYS A 89 16.82 11.57 -20.27
CA CYS A 89 17.12 12.68 -21.19
C CYS A 89 17.23 14.01 -20.42
N ALA A 90 17.75 15.05 -21.07
CA ALA A 90 17.95 16.35 -20.43
C ALA A 90 16.66 16.96 -19.85
N GLU A 91 15.52 16.85 -20.55
CA GLU A 91 14.25 17.37 -20.05
C GLU A 91 13.73 16.56 -18.85
N CYS A 92 13.65 15.23 -18.96
CA CYS A 92 13.18 14.39 -17.85
C CYS A 92 14.11 14.49 -16.63
N ASN A 93 15.42 14.62 -16.84
CA ASN A 93 16.38 14.82 -15.76
C ASN A 93 16.10 16.14 -15.02
N LYS A 94 15.81 17.23 -15.75
CA LYS A 94 15.47 18.52 -15.16
C LYS A 94 14.22 18.45 -14.29
N GLU A 95 13.16 17.81 -14.77
CA GLU A 95 11.91 17.63 -14.00
C GLU A 95 12.15 16.85 -12.69
N ILE A 96 12.92 15.75 -12.74
CA ILE A 96 13.26 14.95 -11.55
C ILE A 96 14.12 15.75 -10.57
N LEU A 97 15.05 16.56 -11.06
CA LEU A 97 15.89 17.41 -10.22
C LEU A 97 15.05 18.50 -9.54
N GLU A 98 14.11 19.11 -10.25
CA GLU A 98 13.15 20.06 -9.67
C GLU A 98 12.32 19.40 -8.56
N GLU A 99 11.81 18.18 -8.77
CA GLU A 99 11.09 17.43 -7.72
C GLU A 99 12.00 17.11 -6.52
N ARG A 100 13.23 16.63 -6.74
CA ARG A 100 14.20 16.34 -5.67
C ARG A 100 14.54 17.59 -4.87
N THR A 101 14.70 18.73 -5.54
CA THR A 101 14.97 20.01 -4.86
C THR A 101 13.79 20.41 -3.97
N PHE A 102 12.55 20.29 -4.45
CA PHE A 102 11.37 20.49 -3.61
C PHE A 102 11.35 19.56 -2.39
N VAL A 103 11.55 18.25 -2.60
CA VAL A 103 11.57 17.26 -1.51
C VAL A 103 12.70 17.52 -0.49
N SER A 104 13.84 18.08 -0.93
CA SER A 104 14.93 18.45 -0.03
C SER A 104 14.60 19.61 0.91
N GLN A 105 13.65 20.47 0.55
CA GLN A 105 13.18 21.57 1.41
C GLN A 105 12.20 21.08 2.51
N ILE A 106 11.63 19.88 2.37
CA ILE A 106 10.69 19.34 3.34
C ILE A 106 11.47 18.85 4.57
N PRO A 107 11.09 19.24 5.81
CA PRO A 107 11.78 18.78 7.01
C PRO A 107 11.72 17.25 7.14
N TYR A 108 12.82 16.66 7.60
CA TYR A 108 12.89 15.23 7.88
C TYR A 108 11.98 14.85 9.04
N LYS A 109 11.41 13.65 8.98
CA LYS A 109 10.55 13.09 10.01
C LYS A 109 11.38 12.30 11.02
N SER A 110 11.09 12.48 12.31
CA SER A 110 11.80 11.82 13.40
C SER A 110 11.29 10.39 13.61
N LYS A 111 12.23 9.46 13.68
CA LYS A 111 12.01 8.05 14.02
C LYS A 111 11.46 7.89 15.43
N THR A 112 12.00 8.64 16.39
CA THR A 112 11.57 8.58 17.80
C THR A 112 10.10 8.97 17.95
N ILE A 113 9.69 10.05 17.27
CA ILE A 113 8.28 10.49 17.26
C ILE A 113 7.41 9.38 16.63
N ALA A 114 7.83 8.81 15.50
CA ALA A 114 7.06 7.72 14.87
C ALA A 114 6.90 6.49 15.77
N ILE A 115 7.94 6.10 16.52
CA ILE A 115 7.89 5.01 17.50
C ILE A 115 6.94 5.35 18.64
N LEU A 116 7.04 6.57 19.17
CA LEU A 116 6.20 7.04 20.27
C LEU A 116 4.72 7.04 19.89
N LEU A 117 4.40 7.58 18.70
CA LEU A 117 3.03 7.58 18.16
C LEU A 117 2.53 6.16 17.94
N CYS A 118 3.38 5.26 17.44
CA CYS A 118 3.02 3.87 17.25
C CYS A 118 2.68 3.21 18.59
N PHE A 119 3.55 3.32 19.60
CA PHE A 119 3.35 2.66 20.88
C PHE A 119 2.16 3.22 21.70
N PHE A 120 2.04 4.54 21.80
CA PHE A 120 1.03 5.18 22.66
C PHE A 120 -0.32 5.39 21.98
N LEU A 121 -0.34 5.68 20.68
CA LEU A 121 -1.56 6.00 19.92
C LEU A 121 -1.85 4.93 18.88
N TRP A 122 -1.47 3.71 19.23
CA TRP A 122 -1.59 2.51 18.43
C TRP A 122 -2.93 2.33 17.71
N PRO A 123 -4.07 2.23 18.43
CA PRO A 123 -5.34 1.91 17.78
C PRO A 123 -5.77 3.05 16.84
N LEU A 124 -5.26 4.26 17.03
CA LEU A 124 -5.62 5.40 16.19
C LEU A 124 -4.86 5.43 14.85
N GLY A 125 -3.78 4.66 14.70
CA GLY A 125 -2.99 4.64 13.46
C GLY A 125 -2.24 5.94 13.16
N LEU A 126 -2.02 6.82 14.14
CA LEU A 126 -1.41 8.15 13.95
C LEU A 126 0.02 8.11 13.43
N HIS A 127 0.77 7.04 13.72
CA HIS A 127 2.10 6.85 13.16
C HIS A 127 2.08 6.80 11.62
N ARG A 128 0.99 6.30 11.00
CA ARG A 128 0.85 6.28 9.54
C ARG A 128 0.57 7.65 8.95
N PHE A 129 -0.21 8.46 9.65
CA PHE A 129 -0.44 9.86 9.29
C PHE A 129 0.84 10.70 9.40
N TYR A 130 1.63 10.49 10.46
CA TYR A 130 2.90 11.18 10.65
C TYR A 130 3.90 10.94 9.50
N LEU A 131 3.90 9.71 8.97
CA LEU A 131 4.73 9.29 7.83
C LEU A 131 4.18 9.77 6.47
N GLY A 132 2.97 10.36 6.42
CA GLY A 132 2.30 10.83 5.21
C GLY A 132 1.40 9.80 4.53
N TYR A 133 1.26 8.58 5.08
CA TYR A 133 0.42 7.52 4.52
C TYR A 133 -1.06 7.68 4.93
N SER A 134 -1.67 8.81 4.59
CA SER A 134 -3.01 9.21 5.04
C SER A 134 -4.09 8.19 4.70
N ALA A 135 -4.10 7.62 3.49
CA ALA A 135 -5.09 6.60 3.09
C ALA A 135 -5.05 5.37 4.01
N SER A 136 -3.84 4.88 4.32
CA SER A 136 -3.66 3.72 5.20
C SER A 136 -3.95 4.04 6.67
N GLY A 137 -3.76 5.29 7.08
CA GLY A 137 -4.12 5.78 8.42
C GLY A 137 -5.63 5.91 8.60
N ILE A 138 -6.33 6.44 7.58
CA ILE A 138 -7.80 6.54 7.57
C ILE A 138 -8.43 5.15 7.65
N LEU A 139 -7.90 4.20 6.88
CA LEU A 139 -8.39 2.82 6.92
C LEU A 139 -8.26 2.22 8.33
N TYR A 140 -7.11 2.42 8.98
CA TYR A 140 -6.88 2.00 10.37
C TYR A 140 -7.88 2.64 11.33
N LEU A 141 -8.10 3.95 11.23
CA LEU A 141 -9.03 4.67 12.09
C LEU A 141 -10.46 4.13 11.95
N ILE A 142 -10.90 3.86 10.72
CA ILE A 142 -12.22 3.28 10.45
C ILE A 142 -12.32 1.86 11.05
N THR A 143 -11.30 1.01 10.85
CA THR A 143 -11.28 -0.35 11.41
C THR A 143 -11.37 -0.33 12.93
N THR A 144 -10.56 0.51 13.58
CA THR A 144 -10.57 0.67 15.04
C THR A 144 -11.92 1.20 15.54
N PHE A 145 -12.48 2.21 14.88
CA PHE A 145 -13.77 2.79 15.28
C PHE A 145 -14.88 1.74 15.21
N PHE A 146 -14.90 0.94 14.14
CA PHE A 146 -15.84 -0.15 13.99
C PHE A 146 -15.61 -1.25 15.03
N ALA A 147 -14.36 -1.63 15.30
CA ALA A 147 -14.00 -2.61 16.33
C ALA A 147 -14.49 -2.19 17.73
N VAL A 148 -14.37 -0.89 18.07
CA VAL A 148 -14.86 -0.32 19.34
C VAL A 148 -16.38 -0.35 19.42
N ILE A 149 -17.11 -0.01 18.35
CA ILE A 149 -18.57 -0.11 18.31
C ILE A 149 -19.03 -1.57 18.51
N LEU A 150 -18.37 -2.51 17.84
CA LEU A 150 -18.66 -3.93 18.00
C LEU A 150 -18.36 -4.45 19.42
N PHE A 151 -17.28 -3.94 20.05
CA PHE A 151 -16.95 -4.25 21.44
C PHE A 151 -18.06 -3.81 22.41
N ILE A 152 -18.59 -2.60 22.23
CA ILE A 152 -19.63 -2.03 23.11
C ILE A 152 -20.99 -2.72 22.90
N SER A 153 -21.33 -3.09 21.67
CA SER A 153 -22.66 -3.63 21.33
C SER A 153 -22.94 -5.06 21.82
N THR A 154 -21.97 -5.76 22.43
CA THR A 154 -22.05 -7.15 22.94
C THR A 154 -22.46 -8.24 21.93
N LEU A 155 -23.00 -7.89 20.76
CA LEU A 155 -23.52 -8.79 19.74
C LEU A 155 -22.45 -9.68 19.09
N PHE A 156 -21.18 -9.31 19.20
CA PHE A 156 -20.07 -9.99 18.50
C PHE A 156 -18.82 -10.18 19.37
N TYR A 157 -19.01 -10.57 20.64
CA TYR A 157 -17.92 -10.76 21.60
C TYR A 157 -16.80 -11.69 21.11
N PHE A 158 -17.12 -12.68 20.27
CA PHE A 158 -16.13 -13.61 19.70
C PHE A 158 -15.33 -13.02 18.53
N LEU A 159 -15.89 -12.07 17.77
CA LEU A 159 -15.24 -11.50 16.57
C LEU A 159 -14.33 -10.33 16.94
N THR A 160 -14.73 -9.53 17.93
CA THR A 160 -13.95 -8.38 18.40
C THR A 160 -12.50 -8.70 18.81
N PRO A 161 -12.19 -9.74 19.61
CA PRO A 161 -10.80 -10.05 19.97
C PRO A 161 -9.97 -10.49 18.76
N VAL A 162 -10.60 -11.09 17.75
CA VAL A 162 -9.93 -11.45 16.49
C VAL A 162 -9.49 -10.18 15.74
N ILE A 163 -10.34 -9.16 15.67
CA ILE A 163 -10.02 -7.87 15.02
C ILE A 163 -8.87 -7.17 15.76
N PHE A 164 -8.99 -7.03 17.09
CA PHE A 164 -7.92 -6.43 17.91
C PHE A 164 -6.61 -7.20 17.81
N PHE A 165 -6.65 -8.53 17.69
CA PHE A 165 -5.45 -9.34 17.47
C PHE A 165 -4.76 -9.00 16.15
N PHE A 166 -5.49 -8.88 15.05
CA PHE A 166 -4.90 -8.51 13.76
C PHE A 166 -4.32 -7.09 13.78
N GLU A 167 -5.02 -6.13 14.40
CA GLU A 167 -4.50 -4.77 14.58
C GLU A 167 -3.22 -4.77 15.44
N ALA A 168 -3.22 -5.53 16.54
CA ALA A 168 -2.09 -5.76 17.44
C ALA A 168 -0.86 -6.36 16.71
N VAL A 169 -1.06 -7.34 15.83
CA VAL A 169 0.02 -7.90 15.01
C VAL A 169 0.51 -6.87 13.99
N ALA A 170 -0.41 -6.21 13.30
CA ALA A 170 -0.08 -5.36 12.17
C ALA A 170 0.72 -4.14 12.59
N ALA A 171 0.44 -3.53 13.74
CA ALA A 171 1.29 -2.45 14.18
C ALA A 171 2.53 -2.92 14.97
N ILE A 172 2.64 -4.20 15.40
CA ILE A 172 3.89 -4.74 15.98
C ILE A 172 4.89 -4.79 14.83
N ILE A 173 4.41 -5.27 13.68
CA ILE A 173 5.15 -5.23 12.43
C ILE A 173 5.54 -3.79 12.06
N ASP A 174 4.62 -2.82 12.17
CA ASP A 174 4.98 -1.41 11.91
C ASP A 174 6.04 -0.91 12.89
N LEU A 175 5.89 -1.19 14.19
CA LEU A 175 6.85 -0.81 15.23
C LEU A 175 8.24 -1.38 14.93
N PHE A 176 8.34 -2.67 14.60
CA PHE A 176 9.61 -3.29 14.21
C PHE A 176 10.18 -2.65 12.94
N LYS A 177 9.37 -2.40 11.91
CA LYS A 177 9.84 -1.77 10.67
C LYS A 177 10.32 -0.33 10.93
N ILE A 178 9.67 0.43 11.80
CA ILE A 178 10.11 1.77 12.20
C ILE A 178 11.39 1.69 13.04
N ALA A 179 11.42 0.83 14.06
CA ALA A 179 12.56 0.66 14.97
C ALA A 179 13.82 0.18 14.24
N CYS A 180 13.71 -0.73 13.28
CA CYS A 180 14.82 -1.16 12.43
C CYS A 180 15.20 -0.13 11.34
N GLY A 181 14.50 1.00 11.22
CA GLY A 181 14.75 1.99 10.17
C GLY A 181 14.42 1.49 8.76
N LYS A 182 13.59 0.44 8.63
CA LYS A 182 13.14 -0.10 7.34
C LYS A 182 11.96 0.69 6.77
N ARG A 183 11.23 1.46 7.60
CA ARG A 183 10.17 2.37 7.12
C ARG A 183 10.76 3.65 6.55
N LYS A 184 10.17 4.09 5.45
CA LYS A 184 10.41 5.36 4.78
C LYS A 184 9.19 6.26 4.95
N ASP A 185 9.36 7.56 4.75
CA ASP A 185 8.23 8.49 4.60
C ASP A 185 7.58 8.36 3.21
N ILE A 186 6.50 9.10 2.96
CA ILE A 186 5.82 9.13 1.65
C ILE A 186 6.73 9.58 0.50
N TYR A 187 7.80 10.32 0.80
CA TYR A 187 8.81 10.78 -0.16
C TYR A 187 9.96 9.79 -0.33
N GLY A 188 9.87 8.59 0.26
CA GLY A 188 10.90 7.55 0.15
C GLY A 188 12.17 7.80 0.96
N ARG A 189 12.18 8.80 1.85
CA ARG A 189 13.33 9.17 2.69
C ARG A 189 13.35 8.35 3.98
N LYS A 190 14.55 8.12 4.52
CA LYS A 190 14.73 7.47 5.82
C LYS A 190 14.36 8.44 6.95
N LEU A 191 13.82 7.89 8.02
CA LEU A 191 13.52 8.63 9.25
C LEU A 191 14.82 8.93 9.99
N ILE A 192 14.91 10.12 10.58
CA ILE A 192 16.06 10.58 11.37
C ILE A 192 15.91 10.26 12.86
#